data_AF-A0A9E1ESQ0-F1
#
_entry.id   AF-A0A9E1ESQ0-F1
#
_cell.length_a   1.000
_cell.length_b   1.000
_cell.length_c   1.000
_cell.angle_alpha   90.00
_cell.angle_beta   90.00
_cell.angle_gamma   90.00
#
_symmetry.space_group_name_H-M   'P 1'
#
loop_
_entity.id
_entity.type
_entity.pdbx_description
1 polymer ?
#
loop_
_entity_poly.entity_id
_entity_poly.type
_entity_poly.pdbx_seq_one_letter_code
_entity_poly.pdbx_strand_id
1 'polypeptide(L)'
;MMNEKFDTFPTNMFEMLGKIEKEDFCFRCSYYRVWYNGQVTRQGNGGFDVIGIVTDDILHVNVMDTGDLAEYTVSSFVMEKISLSRDCVLWSAFTNSPSQKIPTALSLFFKKGVLARVSITIDSPQMLIEMDGYPLETNSEKIDKKKYLIISIESNNTVTDGQALIVKANPVSKIDNFDFFLEHFGAKYYSYLTQEIPETEYFFLPYSEKLMNELLYITRQSGDDRFWEPDLELFYDAKLQVKEGTIVKMHKSWDFRIRRMNNR
;
A
#
# COMPACT_ATOMS: atom_id res chain seq x y z
N MET A 1 12.60 21.33 -18.16
CA MET A 1 12.22 20.51 -17.00
C MET A 1 10.94 19.78 -17.36
N MET A 2 10.97 18.46 -17.49
CA MET A 2 9.72 17.70 -17.58
C MET A 2 8.95 17.96 -16.28
N ASN A 3 7.67 18.31 -16.37
CA ASN A 3 6.77 18.38 -15.23
C ASN A 3 6.70 16.98 -14.60
N GLU A 4 7.54 16.71 -13.60
CA GLU A 4 7.35 15.54 -12.75
C GLU A 4 6.00 15.71 -12.04
N LYS A 5 5.00 14.94 -12.46
CA LYS A 5 3.70 14.89 -11.78
C LYS A 5 3.75 13.78 -10.75
N PHE A 6 3.72 14.16 -9.48
CA PHE A 6 3.39 13.26 -8.38
C PHE A 6 1.87 13.03 -8.33
N ASP A 7 1.49 11.97 -7.64
CA ASP A 7 0.10 11.66 -7.34
C ASP A 7 -0.51 12.75 -6.45
N THR A 8 -1.83 12.88 -6.51
CA THR A 8 -2.54 13.90 -5.75
C THR A 8 -3.49 13.32 -4.71
N PHE A 9 -3.41 13.82 -3.49
CA PHE A 9 -4.22 13.46 -2.35
C PHE A 9 -5.22 14.56 -2.00
N PRO A 10 -6.42 14.21 -1.52
CA PRO A 10 -7.33 15.20 -0.92
C PRO A 10 -6.68 15.79 0.33
N THR A 11 -6.75 17.11 0.51
CA THR A 11 -6.17 17.74 1.71
C THR A 11 -6.90 17.24 2.96
N ASN A 12 -6.17 16.58 3.85
CA ASN A 12 -6.65 16.12 5.15
C ASN A 12 -5.56 16.43 6.19
N MET A 13 -5.60 17.64 6.74
CA MET A 13 -4.62 18.09 7.72
C MET A 13 -4.92 17.43 9.07
N PHE A 14 -3.92 16.79 9.67
CA PHE A 14 -4.01 16.19 11.01
C PHE A 14 -5.22 15.27 11.19
N GLU A 15 -5.57 14.51 10.14
CA GLU A 15 -6.72 13.59 10.13
C GLU A 15 -8.08 14.26 10.43
N MET A 16 -8.21 15.58 10.23
CA MET A 16 -9.45 16.34 10.49
C MET A 16 -10.65 15.91 9.65
N LEU A 17 -10.43 15.33 8.47
CA LEU A 17 -11.47 14.85 7.56
C LEU A 17 -11.66 13.33 7.60
N GLY A 18 -11.01 12.65 8.55
CA GLY A 18 -11.06 11.20 8.71
C GLY A 18 -9.67 10.61 8.94
N LYS A 19 -9.63 9.39 9.48
CA LYS A 19 -8.39 8.66 9.73
C LYS A 19 -7.62 8.45 8.42
N ILE A 20 -6.32 8.71 8.44
CA ILE A 20 -5.40 8.40 7.33
C ILE A 20 -4.75 7.06 7.66
N GLU A 21 -4.69 6.17 6.67
CA GLU A 21 -3.96 4.91 6.81
C GLU A 21 -2.46 5.20 6.98
N LYS A 22 -1.86 4.54 7.97
CA LYS A 22 -0.45 4.72 8.32
C LYS A 22 0.27 3.46 7.92
N GLU A 23 1.22 3.60 7.02
CA GLU A 23 1.93 2.48 6.42
C GLU A 23 3.42 2.59 6.71
N ASP A 24 4.03 1.44 6.92
CA ASP A 24 5.48 1.30 6.91
C ASP A 24 6.02 1.61 5.51
N PHE A 25 7.27 2.05 5.44
CA PHE A 25 7.96 2.18 4.16
C PHE A 25 9.44 1.86 4.29
N CYS A 26 10.02 1.37 3.19
CA CYS A 26 11.45 1.17 3.02
C CYS A 26 11.82 1.75 1.67
N PHE A 27 12.78 2.65 1.64
CA PHE A 27 13.10 3.44 0.46
C PHE A 27 14.60 3.46 0.23
N ARG A 28 15.06 2.93 -0.91
CA ARG A 28 16.46 3.07 -1.33
C ARG A 28 16.62 4.41 -2.01
N CYS A 29 17.37 5.29 -1.36
CA CYS A 29 17.82 6.53 -1.98
C CYS A 29 18.78 6.19 -3.13
N SER A 30 18.50 6.70 -4.34
CA SER A 30 19.40 6.62 -5.50
C SER A 30 20.17 7.91 -5.70
N TYR A 31 19.58 9.04 -5.32
CA TYR A 31 20.17 10.37 -5.48
C TYR A 31 19.58 11.31 -4.43
N TYR A 32 20.41 12.18 -3.84
CA TYR A 32 19.96 13.15 -2.86
C TYR A 32 20.41 14.58 -3.18
N ARG A 33 19.65 15.55 -2.67
CA ARG A 33 19.97 16.98 -2.66
C ARG A 33 19.75 17.53 -1.26
N VAL A 34 20.72 18.26 -0.74
CA VAL A 34 20.58 19.07 0.46
C VAL A 34 20.41 20.51 0.04
N TRP A 35 19.29 21.09 0.45
CA TRP A 35 18.94 22.47 0.23
C TRP A 35 19.12 23.25 1.53
N TYR A 36 19.77 24.40 1.42
CA TYR A 36 19.92 25.37 2.50
C TYR A 36 19.47 26.72 1.97
N ASN A 37 18.51 27.37 2.65
CA ASN A 37 17.93 28.65 2.21
C ASN A 37 17.50 28.68 0.73
N GLY A 38 16.90 27.58 0.25
CA GLY A 38 16.38 27.47 -1.12
C GLY A 38 17.43 27.21 -2.20
N GLN A 39 18.69 26.98 -1.84
CA GLN A 39 19.76 26.61 -2.78
C GLN A 39 20.30 25.21 -2.46
N VAL A 40 20.57 24.42 -3.51
CA VAL A 40 21.27 23.13 -3.35
C VAL A 40 22.72 23.41 -2.96
N THR A 41 23.11 23.02 -1.74
CA THR A 41 24.49 23.16 -1.23
C THR A 41 25.28 21.87 -1.35
N ARG A 42 24.60 20.72 -1.35
CA ARG A 42 25.19 19.39 -1.53
C ARG A 42 24.27 18.52 -2.36
N GLN A 43 24.83 17.67 -3.19
CA GLN A 43 24.11 16.62 -3.89
C GLN A 43 25.05 15.43 -4.10
N GLY A 44 24.49 14.24 -4.23
CA GLY A 44 25.28 13.04 -4.41
C GLY A 44 24.44 11.85 -4.80
N ASN A 45 25.13 10.78 -5.16
CA ASN A 45 24.49 9.49 -5.31
C ASN A 45 24.05 8.98 -3.93
N GLY A 46 22.91 8.30 -3.91
CA GLY A 46 22.45 7.54 -2.76
C GLY A 46 23.16 6.20 -2.67
N GLY A 47 22.43 5.17 -2.28
CA GLY A 47 22.94 3.85 -1.94
C GLY A 47 22.57 3.42 -0.51
N PHE A 48 21.90 4.28 0.23
CA PHE A 48 21.42 4.03 1.58
C PHE A 48 19.90 3.97 1.65
N ASP A 49 19.39 3.45 2.76
CA ASP A 49 17.96 3.16 2.96
C ASP A 49 17.34 4.12 3.97
N VAL A 50 16.12 4.56 3.70
CA VAL A 50 15.25 5.27 4.66
C VAL A 50 14.10 4.36 4.99
N ILE A 51 14.00 3.98 6.27
CA ILE A 51 13.04 3.00 6.77
C ILE A 51 12.13 3.70 7.77
N GLY A 52 10.83 3.70 7.51
CA GLY A 52 9.80 4.15 8.44
C GLY A 52 8.95 2.98 8.91
N ILE A 53 8.87 2.77 10.22
CA ILE A 53 8.03 1.74 10.86
C ILE A 53 7.01 2.42 11.76
N VAL A 54 5.74 2.08 11.59
CA VAL A 54 4.63 2.60 12.37
C VAL A 54 4.37 1.67 13.56
N THR A 55 4.58 2.20 14.76
CA THR A 55 4.27 1.52 16.03
C THR A 55 3.41 2.43 16.87
N ASP A 56 2.29 1.94 17.40
CA ASP A 56 1.37 2.71 18.25
C ASP A 56 0.95 4.06 17.64
N ASP A 57 0.61 4.06 16.35
CA ASP A 57 0.22 5.25 15.57
C ASP A 57 1.35 6.31 15.37
N ILE A 58 2.59 6.00 15.76
CA ILE A 58 3.79 6.85 15.63
C ILE A 58 4.72 6.27 14.57
N LEU A 59 5.24 7.11 13.68
CA LEU A 59 6.22 6.71 12.67
C LEU A 59 7.64 6.85 13.24
N HIS A 60 8.36 5.75 13.35
CA HIS A 60 9.77 5.67 13.71
C HIS A 60 10.61 5.57 12.45
N VAL A 61 11.48 6.56 12.20
CA VAL A 61 12.26 6.65 10.97
C VAL A 61 13.74 6.42 11.26
N ASN A 62 14.37 5.56 10.46
CA ASN A 62 15.81 5.34 10.44
C ASN A 62 16.36 5.63 9.05
N VAL A 63 17.33 6.54 8.98
CA VAL A 63 18.16 6.75 7.79
C VAL A 63 19.42 5.90 7.99
N MET A 64 19.45 4.75 7.33
CA MET A 64 20.58 3.83 7.40
C MET A 64 21.79 4.43 6.69
N ASP A 65 22.99 4.06 7.15
CA ASP A 65 24.27 4.43 6.52
C ASP A 65 24.33 5.89 6.08
N THR A 66 24.09 6.80 7.05
CA THR A 66 23.93 8.23 6.75
C THR A 66 25.13 8.83 6.02
N GLY A 67 26.33 8.24 6.07
CA GLY A 67 27.51 8.69 5.33
C GLY A 67 27.66 10.22 5.34
N ASP A 68 27.67 10.82 4.14
CA ASP A 68 27.71 12.27 3.89
C ASP A 68 26.51 13.05 4.49
N LEU A 69 25.36 12.41 4.74
CA LEU A 69 24.18 13.02 5.35
C LEU A 69 24.27 13.20 6.87
N ALA A 70 25.22 12.53 7.54
CA ALA A 70 25.38 12.62 9.00
C ALA A 70 25.67 14.06 9.48
N GLU A 71 26.21 14.90 8.60
CA GLU A 71 26.44 16.32 8.87
C GLU A 71 25.14 17.14 8.91
N TYR A 72 24.05 16.66 8.29
CA TYR A 72 22.83 17.44 8.08
C TYR A 72 21.65 16.93 8.91
N THR A 73 21.54 15.63 9.17
CA THR A 73 20.43 15.04 9.92
C THR A 73 20.89 13.97 10.89
N VAL A 74 20.11 13.75 11.94
CA VAL A 74 20.22 12.55 12.77
C VAL A 74 19.82 11.30 11.99
N SER A 75 20.39 10.15 12.35
CA SER A 75 20.11 8.86 11.71
C SER A 75 18.76 8.26 12.13
N SER A 76 18.15 8.73 13.22
CA SER A 76 16.87 8.23 13.71
C SER A 76 16.03 9.34 14.32
N PHE A 77 14.72 9.32 14.08
CA PHE A 77 13.75 10.29 14.57
C PHE A 77 12.32 9.74 14.55
N VAL A 78 11.39 10.45 15.19
CA VAL A 78 9.97 10.06 15.30
C VAL A 78 9.04 11.14 14.76
N MET A 79 7.90 10.73 14.19
CA MET A 79 6.85 11.62 13.69
C MET A 79 5.49 11.16 14.22
N GLU A 80 4.72 12.10 14.78
CA GLU A 80 3.51 11.78 15.56
C GLU A 80 2.20 12.07 14.80
N LYS A 81 2.25 12.95 13.80
CA LYS A 81 1.07 13.35 13.05
C LYS A 81 1.26 13.08 11.57
N ILE A 82 0.19 12.62 10.95
CA ILE A 82 0.08 12.40 9.51
C ILE A 82 -0.94 13.39 8.93
N SER A 83 -0.69 13.85 7.71
CA SER A 83 -1.57 14.69 6.92
C SER A 83 -1.48 14.31 5.45
N LEU A 84 -2.57 14.50 4.71
CA LEU A 84 -2.54 14.46 3.25
C LEU A 84 -2.48 15.91 2.74
N SER A 85 -1.49 16.22 1.91
CA SER A 85 -1.28 17.57 1.41
C SER A 85 -0.94 17.55 -0.07
N ARG A 86 -1.97 17.67 -0.92
CA ARG A 86 -1.88 17.78 -2.39
C ARG A 86 -0.98 16.74 -3.03
N ASP A 87 0.32 16.92 -3.08
CA ASP A 87 1.29 16.05 -3.75
C ASP A 87 2.02 15.07 -2.81
N CYS A 88 1.79 15.15 -1.49
CA CYS A 88 2.47 14.29 -0.53
C CYS A 88 1.58 13.78 0.62
N VAL A 89 2.06 12.68 1.21
CA VAL A 89 1.73 12.28 2.58
C VAL A 89 2.77 12.93 3.49
N LEU A 90 2.32 13.77 4.41
CA LEU A 90 3.15 14.57 5.30
C LEU A 90 3.09 14.01 6.72
N TRP A 91 4.24 13.63 7.25
CA TRP A 91 4.45 13.31 8.64
C TRP A 91 5.14 14.48 9.35
N SER A 92 4.70 14.82 10.55
CA SER A 92 5.27 15.94 11.33
C SER A 92 5.44 15.57 12.80
N ALA A 93 6.48 16.14 13.41
CA ALA A 93 6.75 16.03 14.83
C ALA A 93 6.39 17.34 15.55
N PHE A 94 5.75 17.25 16.72
CA PHE A 94 5.56 18.40 17.60
C PHE A 94 6.78 18.54 18.51
N THR A 95 7.89 19.06 17.97
CA THR A 95 9.07 19.33 18.79
C THR A 95 9.00 20.76 19.34
N ASN A 96 9.04 20.88 20.68
CA ASN A 96 9.24 22.17 21.36
C ASN A 96 10.74 22.49 21.56
N SER A 97 11.63 21.63 21.05
CA SER A 97 13.06 21.69 21.31
C SER A 97 13.80 22.24 20.09
N PRO A 98 14.62 23.30 20.25
CA PRO A 98 15.44 23.87 19.17
C PRO A 98 16.70 23.04 18.92
N SER A 99 16.61 21.72 19.05
CA SER A 99 17.73 20.82 18.81
C SER A 99 18.11 20.87 17.35
N GLN A 100 19.35 21.29 17.09
CA GLN A 100 19.88 21.40 15.75
C GLN A 100 19.79 20.06 15.02
N LYS A 101 19.42 20.08 13.74
CA LYS A 101 19.43 18.92 12.83
C LYS A 101 18.39 17.82 13.13
N ILE A 102 17.41 18.07 14.01
CA ILE A 102 16.30 17.15 14.20
C ILE A 102 15.21 17.44 13.15
N PRO A 103 14.77 16.42 12.38
CA PRO A 103 13.65 16.56 11.47
C PRO A 103 12.36 17.01 12.14
N THR A 104 11.69 18.00 11.55
CA THR A 104 10.37 18.47 11.99
C THR A 104 9.27 17.96 11.07
N ALA A 105 9.59 17.63 9.83
CA ALA A 105 8.68 16.98 8.90
C ALA A 105 9.37 15.98 7.97
N LEU A 106 8.60 14.98 7.55
CA LEU A 106 8.93 14.00 6.53
C LEU A 106 7.80 13.99 5.50
N SER A 107 8.11 14.20 4.22
CA SER A 107 7.12 14.13 3.13
C SER A 107 7.41 12.95 2.22
N LEU A 108 6.38 12.18 1.91
CA LEU A 108 6.40 11.03 1.01
C LEU A 108 5.65 11.38 -0.27
N PHE A 109 6.31 11.24 -1.42
CA PHE A 109 5.76 11.59 -2.73
C PHE A 109 5.66 10.36 -3.61
N PHE A 110 4.49 10.15 -4.19
CA PHE A 110 4.15 8.94 -4.94
C PHE A 110 3.98 9.24 -6.44
N LYS A 111 4.30 8.25 -7.28
CA LYS A 111 4.01 8.27 -8.72
C LYS A 111 3.30 6.97 -9.08
N LYS A 112 2.03 7.07 -9.50
CA LYS A 112 1.17 5.91 -9.82
C LYS A 112 1.11 4.90 -8.66
N GLY A 113 0.97 5.39 -7.43
CA GLY A 113 0.93 4.57 -6.21
C GLY A 113 2.29 4.18 -5.64
N VAL A 114 3.40 4.47 -6.34
CA VAL A 114 4.75 4.01 -5.93
C VAL A 114 5.54 5.16 -5.31
N LEU A 115 6.10 4.95 -4.12
CA LEU A 115 6.95 5.94 -3.43
C LEU A 115 8.19 6.29 -4.26
N ALA A 116 8.26 7.53 -4.76
CA ALA A 116 9.31 7.96 -5.69
C ALA A 116 10.29 8.96 -5.07
N ARG A 117 9.86 9.70 -4.05
CA ARG A 117 10.69 10.67 -3.35
C ARG A 117 10.32 10.74 -1.88
N VAL A 118 11.35 10.86 -1.04
CA VAL A 118 11.25 11.17 0.38
C VAL A 118 11.94 12.51 0.62
N SER A 119 11.34 13.38 1.41
CA SER A 119 12.02 14.61 1.84
C SER A 119 11.95 14.81 3.35
N ILE A 120 13.07 15.25 3.93
CA ILE A 120 13.21 15.56 5.34
C ILE A 120 13.36 17.08 5.48
N THR A 121 12.47 17.71 6.26
CA THR A 121 12.55 19.13 6.60
C THR A 121 13.13 19.28 7.99
N ILE A 122 14.07 20.21 8.13
CA ILE A 122 14.70 20.60 9.39
C ILE A 122 14.56 22.12 9.51
N ASP A 123 13.99 22.61 10.60
CA ASP A 123 13.76 24.05 10.78
C ASP A 123 14.96 24.79 11.40
N SER A 124 15.87 24.06 12.06
CA SER A 124 17.04 24.64 12.74
C SER A 124 18.33 23.85 12.46
N PRO A 125 19.21 24.33 11.57
CA PRO A 125 18.97 25.43 10.61
C PRO A 125 17.96 25.02 9.53
N GLN A 126 17.35 25.99 8.86
CA GLN A 126 16.36 25.75 7.81
C GLN A 126 16.98 25.01 6.62
N MET A 127 16.66 23.72 6.51
CA MET A 127 17.19 22.80 5.51
C MET A 127 16.11 21.86 5.01
N LEU A 128 16.28 21.42 3.77
CA LEU A 128 15.50 20.36 3.16
C LEU A 128 16.44 19.34 2.55
N ILE A 129 16.29 18.06 2.91
CA ILE A 129 16.99 16.96 2.28
C ILE A 129 15.97 16.25 1.39
N GLU A 130 16.14 16.33 0.07
CA GLU A 130 15.34 15.58 -0.89
C GLU A 130 16.07 14.32 -1.33
N MET A 131 15.37 13.19 -1.37
CA MET A 131 15.92 11.89 -1.75
C MET A 131 15.03 11.28 -2.84
N ASP A 132 15.56 11.18 -4.05
CA ASP A 132 14.97 10.47 -5.18
C ASP A 132 15.41 9.01 -5.16
N GLY A 133 14.52 8.10 -5.48
CA GLY A 133 14.79 6.68 -5.33
C GLY A 133 13.60 5.81 -5.66
N TYR A 134 13.57 4.65 -5.04
CA TYR A 134 12.54 3.64 -5.24
C TYR A 134 12.24 2.97 -3.90
N PRO A 135 11.01 2.47 -3.68
CA PRO A 135 10.77 1.67 -2.52
C PRO A 135 11.64 0.42 -2.68
N LEU A 136 12.39 0.09 -1.62
CA LEU A 136 12.69 -1.31 -1.47
C LEU A 136 11.36 -1.95 -1.14
N GLU A 137 11.11 -3.15 -1.68
CA GLU A 137 10.11 -3.99 -1.04
C GLU A 137 10.48 -3.96 0.44
N THR A 138 9.65 -3.30 1.25
CA THR A 138 9.70 -3.50 2.67
C THR A 138 9.68 -5.02 2.74
N ASN A 139 10.69 -5.62 3.35
CA ASN A 139 10.39 -6.80 4.14
C ASN A 139 9.46 -6.33 5.29
N SER A 140 8.32 -5.71 4.96
CA SER A 140 7.06 -6.17 5.49
C SER A 140 7.21 -7.66 5.34
N GLU A 141 7.34 -8.36 6.46
CA GLU A 141 6.74 -9.68 6.55
C GLU A 141 5.60 -9.69 5.55
N LYS A 142 5.71 -10.53 4.50
CA LYS A 142 4.69 -10.73 3.47
C LYS A 142 3.43 -10.06 3.98
N ILE A 143 3.05 -8.88 3.49
CA ILE A 143 1.65 -8.47 3.68
C ILE A 143 0.96 -9.72 3.19
N ASP A 144 0.35 -10.45 4.12
CA ASP A 144 -0.12 -11.80 3.88
C ASP A 144 -1.27 -11.50 2.95
N LYS A 145 -0.96 -11.42 1.65
CA LYS A 145 -1.87 -10.97 0.61
C LYS A 145 -3.06 -11.84 0.84
N LYS A 146 -4.19 -11.23 1.19
CA LYS A 146 -5.33 -12.00 1.68
C LYS A 146 -5.54 -13.15 0.71
N LYS A 147 -5.32 -14.35 1.22
CA LYS A 147 -5.41 -15.55 0.43
C LYS A 147 -6.88 -15.92 0.40
N TYR A 148 -7.37 -16.25 -0.77
CA TYR A 148 -8.72 -16.73 -0.94
C TYR A 148 -8.72 -18.11 -1.55
N LEU A 149 -9.65 -18.94 -1.10
CA LEU A 149 -10.05 -20.13 -1.82
C LEU A 149 -11.19 -19.76 -2.77
N ILE A 150 -10.96 -19.85 -4.08
CA ILE A 150 -12.04 -19.69 -5.06
C ILE A 150 -13.00 -20.89 -4.93
N ILE A 151 -14.26 -20.61 -4.62
CA ILE A 151 -15.30 -21.64 -4.46
C ILE A 151 -16.27 -21.70 -5.65
N SER A 152 -16.43 -20.59 -6.38
CA SER A 152 -17.25 -20.54 -7.59
C SER A 152 -16.73 -19.47 -8.55
N ILE A 153 -16.82 -19.76 -9.85
CA ILE A 153 -16.60 -18.80 -10.93
C ILE A 153 -17.82 -18.87 -11.83
N GLU A 154 -18.57 -17.78 -11.88
CA GLU A 154 -19.79 -17.65 -12.67
C GLU A 154 -19.57 -16.57 -13.73
N SER A 155 -20.04 -16.78 -14.97
CA SER A 155 -20.13 -15.70 -15.95
C SER A 155 -21.54 -15.15 -15.97
N ASN A 156 -21.67 -13.83 -15.92
CA ASN A 156 -22.97 -13.20 -16.12
C ASN A 156 -23.10 -12.76 -17.59
N ASN A 157 -24.18 -13.21 -18.24
CA ASN A 157 -24.56 -12.81 -19.58
C ASN A 157 -25.51 -11.59 -19.63
N THR A 158 -25.93 -11.04 -18.49
CA THR A 158 -27.06 -10.09 -18.41
C THR A 158 -26.73 -8.72 -17.78
N VAL A 159 -25.47 -8.39 -17.45
CA VAL A 159 -25.15 -7.05 -16.92
C VAL A 159 -25.07 -6.05 -18.08
N THR A 160 -25.67 -4.88 -17.92
CA THR A 160 -25.62 -3.75 -18.85
C THR A 160 -24.21 -3.22 -19.16
N ASP A 161 -23.19 -3.68 -18.42
CA ASP A 161 -21.78 -3.25 -18.48
C ASP A 161 -20.88 -4.27 -19.22
N GLY A 162 -21.46 -5.22 -19.95
CA GLY A 162 -20.76 -6.30 -20.68
C GLY A 162 -20.67 -7.61 -19.87
N GLN A 163 -20.13 -8.66 -20.50
CA GLN A 163 -19.91 -9.94 -19.80
C GLN A 163 -18.94 -9.74 -18.63
N ALA A 164 -19.33 -10.25 -17.47
CA ALA A 164 -18.55 -10.17 -16.25
C ALA A 164 -18.29 -11.57 -15.69
N LEU A 165 -17.12 -11.75 -15.08
CA LEU A 165 -16.80 -12.89 -14.23
C LEU A 165 -17.12 -12.52 -12.78
N ILE A 166 -17.90 -13.36 -12.12
CA ILE A 166 -18.22 -13.29 -10.71
C ILE A 166 -17.45 -14.42 -10.04
N VAL A 167 -16.45 -14.05 -9.23
CA VAL A 167 -15.64 -14.99 -8.47
C VAL A 167 -16.10 -14.92 -7.02
N LYS A 168 -16.59 -16.03 -6.48
CA LYS A 168 -16.88 -16.18 -5.05
C LYS A 168 -15.68 -16.83 -4.40
N ALA A 169 -15.15 -16.21 -3.34
CA ALA A 169 -13.94 -16.69 -2.72
C ALA A 169 -14.00 -16.54 -1.19
N ASN A 170 -13.54 -17.57 -0.49
CA ASN A 170 -13.51 -17.58 0.97
C ASN A 170 -12.14 -17.11 1.45
N PRO A 171 -12.07 -16.18 2.43
CA PRO A 171 -10.79 -15.81 3.02
C PRO A 171 -10.16 -17.03 3.70
N VAL A 172 -8.85 -17.16 3.54
CA VAL A 172 -8.05 -18.21 4.14
C VAL A 172 -7.24 -17.60 5.27
N SER A 173 -7.46 -18.06 6.49
CA SER A 173 -6.68 -17.66 7.66
C SER A 173 -5.64 -18.72 8.01
N LYS A 174 -4.46 -18.26 8.45
CA LYS A 174 -3.53 -19.12 9.17
C LYS A 174 -4.16 -19.52 10.51
N ILE A 175 -3.90 -20.74 10.95
CA ILE A 175 -4.39 -21.25 12.23
C ILE A 175 -3.48 -20.70 13.34
N ASP A 176 -4.03 -20.30 14.50
CA ASP A 176 -3.22 -19.90 15.66
C ASP A 176 -2.25 -21.03 16.06
N ASN A 177 -1.01 -20.68 16.44
CA ASN A 177 0.12 -21.61 16.64
C ASN A 177 0.63 -22.30 15.36
N PHE A 178 0.45 -21.69 14.18
CA PHE A 178 0.95 -22.21 12.90
C PHE A 178 2.44 -22.56 12.94
N ASP A 179 3.28 -21.76 13.60
CA ASP A 179 4.73 -22.01 13.68
C ASP A 179 5.04 -23.37 14.33
N PHE A 180 4.30 -23.73 15.38
CA PHE A 180 4.42 -25.04 16.03
C PHE A 180 4.03 -26.19 15.09
N PHE A 181 2.93 -26.04 14.34
CA PHE A 181 2.49 -27.06 13.39
C PHE A 181 3.40 -27.15 12.15
N LEU A 182 3.92 -26.02 11.68
CA LEU A 182 4.86 -25.93 10.56
C LEU A 182 6.17 -26.66 10.88
N GLU A 183 6.71 -26.45 12.08
CA GLU A 183 7.95 -27.09 12.56
C GLU A 183 7.80 -28.61 12.71
N HIS A 184 6.61 -29.10 13.13
CA HIS A 184 6.40 -30.50 13.46
C HIS A 184 5.75 -31.33 12.33
N PHE A 185 5.00 -30.71 11.43
CA PHE A 185 4.19 -31.41 10.41
C PHE A 185 4.36 -30.87 8.98
N GLY A 186 5.16 -29.81 8.78
CA GLY A 186 5.42 -29.22 7.47
C GLY A 186 4.32 -28.26 6.97
N ALA A 187 4.47 -27.76 5.74
CA ALA A 187 3.76 -26.59 5.21
C ALA A 187 2.27 -26.80 4.79
N LYS A 188 1.49 -27.66 5.45
CA LYS A 188 0.16 -28.05 4.95
C LYS A 188 -0.98 -27.91 5.96
N TYR A 189 -1.19 -26.72 6.53
CA TYR A 189 -2.32 -26.51 7.45
C TYR A 189 -2.92 -25.11 7.34
N TYR A 190 -3.69 -24.88 6.28
CA TYR A 190 -4.61 -23.75 6.19
C TYR A 190 -6.02 -24.22 6.54
N SER A 191 -6.77 -23.42 7.31
CA SER A 191 -8.19 -23.66 7.53
C SER A 191 -8.99 -22.96 6.42
N TYR A 192 -9.75 -23.73 5.65
CA TYR A 192 -10.59 -23.20 4.59
C TYR A 192 -11.80 -24.10 4.33
N LEU A 193 -12.91 -23.49 3.91
CA LEU A 193 -14.14 -24.18 3.54
C LEU A 193 -14.37 -24.06 2.03
N THR A 194 -14.86 -25.13 1.40
CA THR A 194 -15.15 -25.18 -0.04
C THR A 194 -16.57 -24.76 -0.38
N GLN A 195 -17.38 -24.45 0.63
CA GLN A 195 -18.77 -23.99 0.51
C GLN A 195 -18.84 -22.51 0.87
N GLU A 196 -19.91 -21.84 0.46
CA GLU A 196 -20.15 -20.44 0.83
C GLU A 196 -20.33 -20.30 2.36
N ILE A 197 -19.70 -19.28 2.94
CA ILE A 197 -19.68 -18.95 4.36
C ILE A 197 -20.06 -17.47 4.56
N PRO A 198 -20.39 -17.02 5.77
CA PRO A 198 -20.73 -15.61 6.01
C PRO A 198 -19.65 -14.61 5.56
N GLU A 199 -18.38 -15.03 5.58
CA GLU A 199 -17.22 -14.24 5.17
C GLU A 199 -16.89 -14.36 3.67
N THR A 200 -17.68 -15.09 2.87
CA THR A 200 -17.43 -15.20 1.43
C THR A 200 -17.47 -13.83 0.78
N GLU A 201 -16.39 -13.50 0.07
CA GLU A 201 -16.26 -12.27 -0.69
C GLU A 201 -16.57 -12.49 -2.17
N TYR A 202 -17.11 -11.45 -2.81
CA TYR A 202 -17.57 -11.49 -4.19
C TYR A 202 -16.76 -10.52 -5.04
N PHE A 203 -16.04 -11.04 -6.03
CA PHE A 203 -15.20 -10.25 -6.95
C PHE A 203 -15.84 -10.22 -8.33
N PHE A 204 -15.98 -9.01 -8.89
CA PHE A 204 -16.54 -8.77 -10.20
C PHE A 204 -15.46 -8.25 -11.12
N LEU A 205 -15.15 -9.03 -12.16
CA LEU A 205 -14.07 -8.80 -13.11
C LEU A 205 -14.62 -8.71 -14.54
N PRO A 206 -14.00 -7.90 -15.42
CA PRO A 206 -14.35 -7.90 -16.84
C PRO A 206 -14.06 -9.29 -17.43
N TYR A 207 -15.01 -9.84 -18.19
CA TYR A 207 -14.80 -11.14 -18.82
C TYR A 207 -13.66 -11.09 -19.83
N SER A 208 -12.74 -12.05 -19.73
CA SER A 208 -11.86 -12.47 -20.81
C SER A 208 -11.60 -13.97 -20.68
N GLU A 209 -11.44 -14.66 -21.81
CA GLU A 209 -11.10 -16.08 -21.82
C GLU A 209 -9.78 -16.36 -21.10
N LYS A 210 -8.79 -15.44 -21.24
CA LYS A 210 -7.50 -15.53 -20.56
C LYS A 210 -7.67 -15.57 -19.04
N LEU A 211 -8.38 -14.59 -18.49
CA LEU A 211 -8.63 -14.50 -17.05
C LEU A 211 -9.45 -15.69 -16.53
N MET A 212 -10.46 -16.13 -17.27
CA MET A 212 -11.24 -17.31 -16.92
C MET A 212 -10.34 -18.56 -16.82
N ASN A 213 -9.47 -18.77 -17.80
CA ASN A 213 -8.56 -19.90 -17.81
C ASN A 213 -7.52 -19.84 -16.68
N GLU A 214 -7.01 -18.65 -16.36
CA GLU A 214 -6.09 -18.43 -15.23
C GLU A 214 -6.75 -18.79 -13.89
N LEU A 215 -7.96 -18.29 -13.64
CA LEU A 215 -8.71 -18.59 -12.41
C LEU A 215 -9.04 -20.08 -12.31
N LEU A 216 -9.48 -20.70 -13.42
CA LEU A 216 -9.73 -22.15 -13.47
C LEU A 216 -8.46 -22.96 -13.22
N TYR A 217 -7.31 -22.50 -13.73
CA TYR A 217 -6.02 -23.15 -13.49
C TYR A 217 -5.67 -23.15 -11.99
N ILE A 218 -5.88 -22.03 -11.29
CA ILE A 218 -5.67 -21.91 -9.83
C ILE A 218 -6.57 -22.91 -9.08
N THR A 219 -7.86 -22.97 -9.43
CA THR A 219 -8.80 -23.87 -8.72
C THR A 219 -8.45 -25.36 -8.83
N ARG A 220 -7.65 -25.75 -9.83
CA ARG A 220 -7.19 -27.13 -10.07
C ARG A 220 -5.88 -27.47 -9.38
N GLN A 221 -5.18 -26.48 -8.82
CA GLN A 221 -3.92 -26.71 -8.11
C GLN A 221 -4.14 -27.39 -6.75
N SER A 222 -3.05 -27.84 -6.14
CA SER A 222 -3.02 -28.47 -4.82
C SER A 222 -2.01 -27.78 -3.90
N GLY A 223 -2.19 -27.90 -2.59
CA GLY A 223 -1.33 -27.19 -1.63
C GLY A 223 -1.54 -25.67 -1.70
N ASP A 224 -0.49 -24.90 -1.47
CA ASP A 224 -0.55 -23.44 -1.38
C ASP A 224 -0.87 -22.76 -2.71
N ASP A 225 -0.53 -23.41 -3.83
CA ASP A 225 -0.76 -22.90 -5.19
C ASP A 225 -2.25 -22.84 -5.58
N ARG A 226 -3.13 -23.40 -4.73
CA ARG A 226 -4.60 -23.33 -4.91
C ARG A 226 -5.20 -22.02 -4.39
N PHE A 227 -4.45 -21.26 -3.61
CA PHE A 227 -4.94 -20.00 -3.04
C PHE A 227 -4.73 -18.87 -4.01
N TRP A 228 -5.76 -18.06 -4.18
CA TRP A 228 -5.74 -16.88 -5.01
C TRP A 228 -5.44 -15.65 -4.17
N GLU A 229 -4.49 -14.85 -4.61
CA GLU A 229 -4.12 -13.57 -4.01
C GLU A 229 -4.51 -12.45 -4.98
N PRO A 230 -5.76 -11.95 -4.94
CA PRO A 230 -6.15 -10.82 -5.77
C PRO A 230 -5.39 -9.56 -5.37
N ASP A 231 -4.97 -8.79 -6.36
CA ASP A 231 -4.48 -7.43 -6.15
C ASP A 231 -5.66 -6.52 -5.82
N LEU A 232 -5.90 -6.29 -4.53
CA LEU A 232 -7.06 -5.55 -4.04
C LEU A 232 -7.06 -4.07 -4.48
N GLU A 233 -5.92 -3.50 -4.87
CA GLU A 233 -5.83 -2.13 -5.39
C GLU A 233 -6.56 -1.97 -6.73
N LEU A 234 -6.73 -3.06 -7.48
CA LEU A 234 -7.49 -3.07 -8.74
C LEU A 234 -9.01 -3.05 -8.55
N PHE A 235 -9.49 -3.02 -7.30
CA PHE A 235 -10.91 -3.08 -6.97
C PHE A 235 -11.39 -1.88 -6.15
N TYR A 236 -12.70 -1.63 -6.21
CA TYR A 236 -13.41 -0.75 -5.29
C TYR A 236 -14.61 -1.47 -4.67
N ASP A 237 -14.93 -1.11 -3.43
CA ASP A 237 -16.07 -1.66 -2.72
C ASP A 237 -17.39 -1.12 -3.30
N ALA A 238 -18.30 -2.04 -3.61
CA ALA A 238 -19.67 -1.75 -4.01
C ALA A 238 -20.66 -2.58 -3.19
N LYS A 239 -21.92 -2.17 -3.20
CA LYS A 239 -23.01 -2.82 -2.45
C LYS A 239 -24.08 -3.29 -3.42
N LEU A 240 -24.44 -4.58 -3.36
CA LEU A 240 -25.54 -5.15 -4.14
C LEU A 240 -26.70 -5.40 -3.21
N GLN A 241 -27.86 -4.81 -3.52
CA GLN A 241 -29.09 -5.18 -2.85
C GLN A 241 -29.71 -6.35 -3.60
N VAL A 242 -29.75 -7.52 -2.97
CA VAL A 242 -30.12 -8.77 -3.66
C VAL A 242 -31.61 -9.09 -3.47
N LYS A 243 -32.14 -8.88 -2.25
CA LYS A 243 -33.57 -8.94 -1.86
C LYS A 243 -33.81 -8.05 -0.64
N GLU A 244 -35.08 -7.79 -0.28
CA GLU A 244 -35.52 -6.92 0.84
C GLU A 244 -34.55 -6.90 2.02
N GLY A 245 -33.75 -5.83 2.11
CA GLY A 245 -32.82 -5.57 3.21
C GLY A 245 -31.43 -6.22 3.12
N THR A 246 -31.20 -7.25 2.30
CA THR A 246 -29.88 -7.91 2.22
C THR A 246 -28.94 -7.13 1.30
N ILE A 247 -27.92 -6.51 1.90
CA ILE A 247 -26.82 -5.84 1.21
C ILE A 247 -25.60 -6.76 1.23
N VAL A 248 -25.17 -7.21 0.06
CA VAL A 248 -23.92 -7.96 -0.11
C VAL A 248 -22.81 -6.98 -0.49
N LYS A 249 -21.69 -7.06 0.23
CA LYS A 249 -20.46 -6.34 -0.12
C LYS A 249 -19.80 -7.05 -1.29
N MET A 250 -19.40 -6.29 -2.32
CA MET A 250 -18.70 -6.83 -3.48
C MET A 250 -17.52 -5.95 -3.87
N HIS A 251 -16.49 -6.57 -4.42
CA HIS A 251 -15.30 -5.91 -4.95
C HIS A 251 -15.42 -5.83 -6.47
N LYS A 252 -15.56 -4.62 -7.01
CA LYS A 252 -15.66 -4.39 -8.46
C LYS A 252 -14.35 -3.87 -9.01
N SER A 253 -13.89 -4.44 -10.12
CA SER A 253 -12.69 -3.94 -10.79
C SER A 253 -12.87 -2.50 -11.29
N TRP A 254 -11.84 -1.67 -11.11
CA TRP A 254 -11.79 -0.29 -11.63
C TRP A 254 -11.97 -0.20 -13.16
N ASP A 255 -11.63 -1.26 -13.90
CA ASP A 255 -11.81 -1.35 -15.36
C ASP A 255 -13.26 -1.13 -15.79
N PHE A 256 -14.23 -1.61 -15.00
CA PHE A 256 -15.65 -1.36 -15.28
C PHE A 256 -15.98 0.14 -15.24
N ARG A 257 -15.38 0.88 -14.30
CA ARG A 257 -15.62 2.32 -14.16
C ARG A 257 -14.99 3.09 -15.32
N ILE A 258 -13.79 2.70 -15.76
CA ILE A 258 -13.08 3.32 -16.89
C ILE A 258 -13.85 3.11 -18.20
N ARG A 259 -14.28 1.87 -18.50
CA ARG A 259 -15.06 1.55 -19.72
C ARG A 259 -16.36 2.36 -19.80
N ARG A 260 -17.02 2.61 -18.68
CA ARG A 260 -18.25 3.41 -18.63
C ARG A 260 -18.01 4.90 -18.90
N MET A 261 -16.87 5.45 -18.49
CA MET A 261 -16.52 6.84 -18.77
C MET A 261 -16.19 7.08 -20.24
N ASN A 262 -15.58 6.10 -20.92
CA ASN A 262 -15.22 6.21 -22.33
C ASN A 262 -16.40 6.02 -23.30
N ASN A 263 -17.54 5.51 -22.81
CA ASN A 263 -18.77 5.30 -23.60
C ASN A 263 -19.80 6.44 -23.44
N ARG A 264 -19.38 7.60 -22.90
CA ARG A 264 -20.18 8.84 -22.80
C ARG A 264 -19.55 9.94 -23.64
#